data_AF-A0A358KN83-F1
#
_entry.id   AF-A0A358KN83-F1
#
_cell.length_a   1.000
_cell.length_b   1.000
_cell.length_c   1.000
_cell.angle_alpha   90.00
_cell.angle_beta   90.00
_cell.angle_gamma   90.00
#
_symmetry.space_group_name_H-M   'P 1'
#
loop_
_entity.id
_entity.type
_entity.pdbx_description
1 polymer ?
#
loop_
_entity_poly.entity_id
_entity_poly.type
_entity_poly.pdbx_seq_one_letter_code
_entity_poly.pdbx_strand_id
1 'polypeptide(L)'
;MEQLSLKLYGWKCVLGAEIVYVICLLGGFLPLRTGRGIELHHALFETLPGFTWINFTSFILGAVYLLVLAWVFAWYYVWMHNTSLVRK
;
A
#
# COMPACT_ATOMS: atom_id res chain seq x y z
N MET A 1 0.09 12.38 -25.54
CA MET A 1 0.25 11.69 -24.25
C MET A 1 0.34 10.22 -24.54
N GLU A 2 1.39 9.54 -24.08
CA GLU A 2 1.60 8.12 -24.35
C GLU A 2 0.79 7.24 -23.38
N GLN A 3 0.56 5.98 -23.78
CA GLN A 3 -0.09 4.99 -22.93
C GLN A 3 0.85 4.56 -21.79
N LEU A 4 0.28 4.37 -20.61
CA LEU A 4 1.00 3.81 -19.47
C LEU A 4 1.21 2.31 -19.65
N SER A 5 2.42 1.85 -19.36
CA SER A 5 2.75 0.43 -19.26
C SER A 5 2.36 -0.13 -17.90
N LEU A 6 1.49 -1.14 -17.87
CA LEU A 6 1.06 -1.79 -16.63
C LEU A 6 2.24 -2.34 -15.82
N LYS A 7 3.21 -2.98 -16.50
CA LYS A 7 4.36 -3.58 -15.81
C LYS A 7 5.22 -2.53 -15.12
N LEU A 8 5.59 -1.46 -15.83
CA LEU A 8 6.43 -0.40 -15.28
C LEU A 8 5.69 0.38 -14.19
N TYR A 9 4.42 0.70 -14.42
CA TYR A 9 3.61 1.44 -13.46
C TYR A 9 3.33 0.62 -12.20
N GLY A 10 3.02 -0.67 -12.35
CA GLY A 10 2.81 -1.60 -11.25
C GLY A 10 4.00 -1.71 -10.32
N TRP A 11 5.20 -1.94 -10.84
CA TRP A 11 6.40 -2.00 -10.00
C TRP A 11 6.72 -0.67 -9.30
N LYS A 12 6.47 0.47 -9.93
CA LYS A 12 6.60 1.78 -9.27
C LYS A 12 5.57 1.96 -8.16
N CYS A 13 4.34 1.49 -8.36
CA CYS A 13 3.28 1.52 -7.36
C CYS A 13 3.64 0.64 -6.15
N VAL A 14 4.16 -0.58 -6.38
CA VAL A 14 4.65 -1.48 -5.33
C VAL A 14 5.76 -0.81 -4.51
N LEU A 15 6.79 -0.24 -5.17
CA LEU A 15 7.88 0.44 -4.47
C LEU A 15 7.37 1.60 -3.59
N GLY A 16 6.46 2.42 -4.11
CA GLY A 16 5.85 3.50 -3.34
C GLY A 16 5.03 2.99 -2.15
N ALA A 17 4.25 1.93 -2.35
CA ALA A 17 3.44 1.30 -1.32
C ALA A 17 4.31 0.70 -0.20
N GLU A 18 5.40 0.01 -0.54
CA GLU A 18 6.32 -0.58 0.43
C GLU A 18 7.03 0.49 1.28
N ILE A 19 7.46 1.60 0.66
CA ILE A 19 8.04 2.74 1.39
C ILE A 19 7.02 3.29 2.40
N VAL A 20 5.78 3.53 1.96
CA VAL A 20 4.71 4.03 2.83
C VAL A 20 4.41 3.01 3.94
N TYR A 21 4.38 1.72 3.64
CA TYR A 21 4.15 0.67 4.62
C TYR A 21 5.20 0.67 5.73
N VAL A 22 6.48 0.74 5.37
CA VAL A 22 7.59 0.82 6.34
C VAL A 22 7.46 2.08 7.20
N ILE A 23 7.17 3.23 6.59
CA ILE A 23 6.94 4.49 7.32
C ILE A 23 5.73 4.36 8.26
N CYS A 24 4.65 3.71 7.83
CA CYS A 24 3.47 3.48 8.64
C CYS A 24 3.81 2.65 9.88
N LEU A 25 4.50 1.52 9.71
CA LEU A 25 4.93 0.68 10.83
C LEU A 25 5.84 1.43 11.80
N LEU A 26 6.86 2.13 11.28
CA LEU A 26 7.77 2.92 12.11
C LEU A 26 7.03 4.06 12.82
N GLY A 27 6.01 4.63 12.18
CA GLY A 27 5.14 5.65 12.74
C GLY A 27 4.35 5.20 13.97
N GLY A 28 4.17 3.89 14.19
CA GLY A 28 3.62 3.34 15.43
C GLY A 28 4.49 3.58 16.66
N PHE A 29 5.80 3.83 16.47
CA PHE A 29 6.74 4.10 17.55
C PHE A 29 7.04 5.58 17.78
N LEU A 30 6.64 6.45 16.86
CA LEU A 30 6.94 7.88 16.98
C LEU A 30 6.01 8.49 18.04
N PRO A 31 6.55 9.22 19.04
CA PRO A 31 5.76 9.89 20.08
C PRO A 31 5.07 11.17 19.55
N LEU A 32 4.63 11.14 18.30
CA LEU A 32 4.00 12.26 17.58
C LEU A 32 2.48 12.12 17.53
N ARG A 33 1.93 10.98 17.97
CA ARG A 33 0.49 10.65 17.94
C ARG A 33 -0.06 10.57 19.35
N THR A 34 -1.34 10.93 19.51
CA THR A 34 -2.08 10.69 20.76
C THR A 34 -2.24 9.18 21.00
N GLY A 35 -2.48 8.77 22.25
CA GLY A 35 -2.73 7.35 22.58
C GLY A 35 -3.85 6.73 21.73
N ARG A 36 -4.98 7.43 21.59
CA ARG A 36 -6.09 7.02 20.71
C ARG A 36 -5.67 6.91 19.23
N GLY A 37 -4.76 7.75 18.77
CA GLY A 37 -4.23 7.67 17.40
C GLY A 37 -3.37 6.43 17.17
N ILE A 38 -2.60 6.01 18.17
CA ILE A 38 -1.82 4.77 18.15
C ILE A 38 -2.76 3.56 18.17
N GLU A 39 -3.77 3.54 19.05
CA GLU A 39 -4.77 2.48 19.10
C GLU A 39 -5.52 2.30 17.78
N LEU A 40 -5.97 3.39 17.15
CA LEU A 40 -6.61 3.33 15.84
C LEU A 40 -5.66 2.77 14.77
N HIS A 41 -4.41 3.24 14.76
CA HIS A 41 -3.40 2.75 13.83
C HIS A 41 -3.19 1.24 14.00
N HIS A 42 -3.14 0.76 15.24
CA HIS A 42 -3.02 -0.66 15.56
C HIS A 42 -4.24 -1.46 15.08
N ALA A 43 -5.43 -1.00 15.43
CA ALA A 43 -6.69 -1.65 15.06
C ALA A 43 -6.86 -1.78 13.54
N LEU A 44 -6.45 -0.76 12.77
CA LEU A 44 -6.49 -0.81 11.30
C LEU A 44 -5.62 -1.95 10.75
N PHE A 45 -4.41 -2.12 11.28
CA PHE A 45 -3.54 -3.21 10.85
C PHE A 45 -4.05 -4.59 11.28
N GLU A 46 -4.68 -4.70 12.45
CA GLU A 46 -5.31 -5.93 12.93
C GLU A 46 -6.53 -6.36 12.11
N THR A 47 -7.10 -5.47 11.28
CA THR A 47 -8.14 -5.89 10.30
C THR A 47 -7.59 -6.77 9.19
N LEU A 48 -6.27 -6.79 8.99
CA LEU A 48 -5.60 -7.67 8.04
C LEU A 48 -5.52 -9.08 8.66
N PRO A 49 -6.15 -10.11 8.05
CA PRO A 49 -6.16 -11.45 8.63
C PRO A 49 -4.76 -11.97 8.92
N GLY A 50 -4.50 -12.40 10.17
CA GLY A 50 -3.20 -12.92 10.59
C GLY A 50 -2.14 -11.87 10.93
N PHE A 51 -2.45 -10.58 10.79
CA PHE A 51 -1.55 -9.50 11.21
C PHE A 51 -1.74 -9.20 12.71
N THR A 52 -0.64 -9.24 13.46
CA THR A 52 -0.65 -9.13 14.95
C THR A 52 0.42 -8.17 15.47
N TRP A 53 0.85 -7.20 14.66
CA TRP A 53 1.89 -6.20 14.95
C TRP A 53 3.35 -6.63 14.74
N ILE A 54 4.32 -6.07 15.47
CA ILE A 54 5.77 -6.05 15.12
C ILE A 54 6.42 -7.38 15.43
N ASN A 55 6.01 -8.39 14.67
CA ASN A 55 6.71 -9.65 14.52
C ASN A 55 7.04 -9.84 13.04
N PHE A 56 8.07 -10.66 12.80
CA PHE A 56 8.58 -10.91 11.46
C PHE A 56 7.48 -11.42 10.51
N THR A 57 6.62 -12.33 10.97
CA THR A 57 5.52 -12.87 10.18
C THR A 57 4.55 -11.80 9.71
N SER A 58 4.11 -10.93 10.61
CA SER A 58 3.18 -9.84 10.30
C SER A 58 3.81 -8.81 9.37
N PHE A 59 5.10 -8.51 9.53
CA PHE A 59 5.83 -7.63 8.60
C PHE A 59 5.80 -8.16 7.16
N ILE A 60 6.14 -9.46 6.98
CA ILE A 60 6.11 -10.11 5.67
C ILE A 60 4.68 -10.16 5.13
N LEU A 61 3.71 -10.51 5.99
CA LEU A 61 2.31 -10.59 5.59
C LEU A 61 1.75 -9.24 5.13
N GLY A 62 2.08 -8.15 5.84
CA GLY A 62 1.71 -6.80 5.42
C GLY A 62 2.35 -6.38 4.10
N ALA A 63 3.63 -6.72 3.87
CA ALA A 63 4.28 -6.50 2.58
C ALA A 63 3.58 -7.25 1.45
N VAL A 64 3.16 -8.50 1.68
CA VAL A 64 2.38 -9.29 0.70
C VAL A 64 1.02 -8.65 0.43
N TYR A 65 0.30 -8.19 1.46
CA TYR A 65 -0.97 -7.47 1.26
C TYR A 65 -0.77 -6.21 0.40
N LEU A 66 0.27 -5.43 0.69
CA LEU A 66 0.60 -4.21 -0.04
C LEU A 66 1.00 -4.49 -1.49
N LEU A 67 1.75 -5.56 -1.74
CA LEU A 67 2.09 -6.03 -3.08
C LEU A 67 0.82 -6.31 -3.90
N VAL A 68 -0.13 -7.08 -3.34
CA VAL A 68 -1.39 -7.41 -4.02
C VAL A 68 -2.22 -6.16 -4.28
N LEU A 69 -2.41 -5.31 -3.28
CA LEU A 69 -3.19 -4.07 -3.42
C LEU A 69 -2.56 -3.12 -4.44
N ALA A 70 -1.24 -2.95 -4.42
CA ALA A 70 -0.53 -2.09 -5.37
C ALA A 70 -0.75 -2.52 -6.83
N TRP A 71 -0.76 -3.83 -7.11
CA TRP A 71 -1.07 -4.32 -8.46
C TRP A 71 -2.52 -4.08 -8.87
N VAL A 72 -3.49 -4.23 -7.95
CA VAL A 72 -4.90 -3.91 -8.20
C VAL A 72 -5.07 -2.42 -8.54
N PHE A 73 -4.47 -1.53 -7.76
CA PHE A 73 -4.53 -0.08 -8.02
C PHE A 73 -3.78 0.30 -9.31
N ALA A 74 -2.61 -0.27 -9.56
CA ALA A 74 -1.86 -0.03 -10.79
C ALA A 74 -2.67 -0.43 -12.03
N TRP A 75 -3.33 -1.59 -11.99
CA TRP A 75 -4.21 -2.03 -13.06
C TRP A 75 -5.36 -1.04 -13.28
N TYR A 76 -6.03 -0.63 -12.21
CA TYR A 76 -7.14 0.32 -12.28
C TYR A 76 -6.72 1.68 -12.86
N TYR A 77 -5.59 2.25 -12.40
CA TYR A 77 -5.10 3.54 -12.90
C TYR A 77 -4.63 3.48 -14.35
N VAL A 78 -3.92 2.42 -14.74
CA VAL A 78 -3.46 2.24 -16.12
C VAL A 78 -4.63 2.07 -17.08
N TRP A 79 -5.65 1.29 -16.69
CA TRP A 79 -6.89 1.15 -17.44
C TRP A 79 -7.60 2.51 -17.61
N MET A 80 -7.83 3.23 -16.51
CA MET A 80 -8.51 4.53 -16.52
C MET A 80 -7.78 5.54 -17.42
N HIS A 81 -6.46 5.66 -17.26
CA HIS A 81 -5.63 6.57 -18.06
C HIS A 81 -5.67 6.20 -19.55
N ASN A 82 -5.34 4.95 -19.90
CA ASN A 82 -5.21 4.53 -21.29
C ASN A 82 -6.56 4.60 -22.04
N THR A 83 -7.67 4.25 -21.38
CA THR A 83 -8.99 4.33 -21.99
C THR A 83 -9.45 5.77 -22.20
N SER A 84 -9.09 6.71 -21.31
CA SER A 84 -9.40 8.14 -21.48
C SER A 84 -8.72 8.80 -22.67
N LEU A 85 -7.63 8.21 -23.19
CA LEU A 85 -6.88 8.70 -24.35
C LEU A 85 -7.49 8.26 -25.69
N VAL A 86 -8.40 7.28 -25.68
CA VAL A 86 -9.10 6.84 -26.88
C VAL A 86 -10.10 7.95 -27.26
N ARG A 87 -9.66 8.86 -28.13
CA ARG A 87 -10.57 9.80 -28.80
C ARG A 87 -11.56 9.00 -29.65
N LYS A 88 -12.83 9.43 -29.64
CA LYS A 88 -13.83 8.99 -30.64
C LYS A 88 -13.39 9.40 -32.04
#